data_AF-A0A239HXZ4-F1
#
_entry.id   AF-A0A239HXZ4-F1
#
_cell.length_a   1.000
_cell.length_b   1.000
_cell.length_c   1.000
_cell.angle_alpha   90.00
_cell.angle_beta   90.00
_cell.angle_gamma   90.00
#
_symmetry.space_group_name_H-M   'P 1'
#
loop_
_entity.id
_entity.type
_entity.pdbx_description
1 polymer ?
#
loop_
_entity_poly.entity_id
_entity_poly.type
_entity_poly.pdbx_seq_one_letter_code
_entity_poly.pdbx_strand_id
1 'polypeptide(L)'
;MRALLSQFIRGVLTLPHDVFVRLYDTYLHYYGAAGVVVLNRYLRLVLAANVALNLVTLLHFGELLAHENRGSWLALLLLLNYLCWSKVQALRRVLMLHASRQNSSGREQ
;
A
#
# COMPACT_ATOMS: atom_id res chain seq x y z
N MET A 1 19.27 -4.08 -5.83
CA MET A 1 18.36 -4.56 -4.76
C MET A 1 18.23 -3.59 -3.58
N ARG A 2 19.32 -3.10 -2.96
CA ARG A 2 19.24 -2.16 -1.80
C ARG A 2 18.50 -0.84 -2.08
N ALA A 3 18.67 -0.24 -3.27
CA ALA A 3 17.99 1.01 -3.64
C ALA A 3 16.46 0.86 -3.70
N LEU A 4 15.97 -0.22 -4.31
CA LEU A 4 14.53 -0.54 -4.40
C LEU A 4 13.90 -0.77 -3.01
N LEU A 5 14.58 -1.48 -2.13
CA LEU A 5 14.10 -1.70 -0.76
C LEU A 5 14.05 -0.40 0.05
N SER A 6 15.06 0.48 -0.10
CA SER A 6 15.08 1.78 0.60
C SER A 6 13.98 2.74 0.12
N GLN A 7 13.73 2.80 -1.19
CA GLN A 7 12.64 3.59 -1.77
C GLN A 7 11.28 3.04 -1.36
N PHE A 8 11.15 1.72 -1.26
CA PHE A 8 9.95 1.06 -0.79
C PHE A 8 9.67 1.36 0.68
N ILE A 9 10.64 1.15 1.57
CA ILE A 9 10.51 1.47 3.00
C ILE A 9 10.16 2.94 3.18
N ARG A 10 10.81 3.83 2.41
CA ARG A 10 10.47 5.25 2.38
C ARG A 10 9.03 5.46 1.93
N GLY A 11 8.60 4.86 0.82
CA GLY A 11 7.23 4.98 0.31
C GLY A 11 6.16 4.41 1.25
N VAL A 12 6.46 3.37 2.02
CA VAL A 12 5.58 2.77 3.03
C VAL A 12 5.54 3.64 4.30
N LEU A 13 6.67 4.15 4.78
CA LEU A 13 6.76 4.91 6.03
C LEU A 13 6.44 6.40 5.90
N THR A 14 6.76 7.05 4.77
CA THR A 14 6.70 8.53 4.66
C THR A 14 5.32 9.10 4.39
N LEU A 15 4.36 8.29 3.95
CA LEU A 15 2.99 8.76 3.74
C LEU A 15 2.13 8.35 4.95
N PRO A 16 1.60 9.30 5.75
CA PRO A 16 0.79 9.02 6.93
C PRO A 16 -0.61 8.51 6.55
N HIS A 17 -1.04 7.38 7.12
CA HIS A 17 -2.27 6.65 6.78
C HIS A 17 -3.56 7.49 6.84
N ASP A 18 -3.61 8.52 7.69
CA ASP A 18 -4.79 9.38 7.88
C ASP A 18 -4.85 10.58 6.93
N VAL A 19 -3.70 10.94 6.33
CA VAL A 19 -3.60 11.97 5.28
C VAL A 19 -3.90 11.34 3.90
N PHE A 20 -3.72 10.02 3.76
CA PHE A 20 -3.82 9.23 2.53
C PHE A 20 -5.16 9.34 1.79
N VAL A 21 -6.29 9.18 2.48
CA VAL A 21 -7.62 9.16 1.82
C VAL A 21 -7.95 10.53 1.26
N ARG A 22 -7.71 11.59 2.03
CA ARG A 22 -7.95 12.97 1.59
C ARG A 22 -7.01 13.37 0.46
N LEU A 23 -5.71 13.08 0.59
CA LEU A 23 -4.71 13.50 -0.40
C LEU A 23 -4.92 12.81 -1.75
N TYR A 24 -5.35 11.55 -1.75
CA TYR A 24 -5.69 10.86 -3.00
C TYR A 24 -7.08 11.16 -3.54
N ASP A 25 -8.07 11.49 -2.70
CA ASP A 25 -9.35 12.02 -3.19
C ASP A 25 -9.14 13.39 -3.85
N THR A 26 -8.34 14.27 -3.23
CA THR A 26 -7.90 15.53 -3.84
C THR A 26 -7.10 15.30 -5.12
N TYR A 27 -6.18 14.34 -5.15
CA TYR A 27 -5.45 13.99 -6.37
C TYR A 27 -6.39 13.50 -7.48
N LEU A 28 -7.37 12.65 -7.17
CA LEU A 28 -8.37 12.22 -8.15
C LEU A 28 -9.28 13.37 -8.61
N HIS A 29 -9.58 14.32 -7.73
CA HIS A 29 -10.33 15.51 -8.09
C HIS A 29 -9.58 16.37 -9.12
N TYR A 30 -8.27 16.55 -8.97
CA TYR A 30 -7.45 17.33 -9.90
C TYR A 30 -7.10 16.60 -11.20
N TYR A 31 -6.82 15.29 -11.14
CA TYR A 31 -6.24 14.54 -12.27
C TYR A 31 -7.22 13.58 -12.95
N GLY A 32 -8.45 13.42 -12.42
CA GLY A 32 -9.51 12.60 -13.01
C GLY A 32 -9.04 11.19 -13.39
N ALA A 33 -9.31 10.80 -14.65
CA ALA A 33 -8.98 9.47 -15.18
C ALA A 33 -7.47 9.16 -15.17
N ALA A 34 -6.61 10.14 -15.41
CA ALA A 34 -5.15 9.96 -15.34
C ALA A 34 -4.70 9.65 -13.90
N GLY A 35 -5.35 10.28 -12.92
CA GLY A 35 -5.12 10.01 -11.50
C GLY A 35 -5.49 8.57 -11.12
N VAL A 36 -6.60 8.06 -11.64
CA VAL A 36 -7.04 6.67 -11.44
C VAL A 36 -6.00 5.66 -11.94
N VAL A 37 -5.40 5.91 -13.11
CA VAL A 37 -4.37 5.02 -13.68
C VAL A 37 -3.12 4.97 -12.79
N VAL A 38 -2.67 6.12 -12.29
CA VAL A 38 -1.50 6.22 -11.40
C VAL A 38 -1.78 5.50 -10.08
N LEU A 39 -2.94 5.74 -9.46
CA LEU A 39 -3.31 5.09 -8.20
C LEU A 39 -3.47 3.57 -8.35
N ASN A 40 -3.98 3.09 -9.48
CA ASN A 40 -4.04 1.66 -9.77
C ASN A 40 -2.64 1.05 -9.94
N ARG A 41 -1.71 1.74 -10.62
CA ARG A 41 -0.31 1.29 -10.73
C ARG A 41 0.35 1.22 -9.35
N TYR A 42 0.14 2.24 -8.52
CA TYR A 42 0.64 2.26 -7.15
C TYR A 42 0.06 1.13 -6.31
N LEU A 43 -1.26 0.88 -6.39
CA LEU A 43 -1.91 -0.24 -5.72
C LEU A 43 -1.30 -1.60 -6.10
N ARG A 44 -1.06 -1.84 -7.40
CA ARG A 44 -0.41 -3.07 -7.88
C ARG A 44 1.00 -3.23 -7.33
N LEU A 45 1.77 -2.15 -7.29
CA LEU A 45 3.13 -2.16 -6.74
C LEU A 45 3.13 -2.52 -5.25
N VAL A 46 2.25 -1.89 -4.46
CA VAL A 46 2.13 -2.17 -3.02
C VAL A 46 1.65 -3.61 -2.78
N LEU A 47 0.73 -4.12 -3.59
CA LEU A 47 0.28 -5.53 -3.54
C LEU A 47 1.43 -6.50 -3.83
N ALA A 48 2.20 -6.28 -4.89
CA ALA A 48 3.33 -7.13 -5.24
C ALA A 48 4.39 -7.15 -4.13
N ALA A 49 4.65 -5.99 -3.51
CA ALA A 49 5.55 -5.90 -2.36
C ALA A 49 5.01 -6.61 -1.13
N ASN A 50 3.71 -6.52 -0.86
CA ASN A 50 3.07 -7.23 0.24
C ASN A 50 3.16 -8.76 0.06
N VAL A 51 2.98 -9.24 -1.16
CA VAL A 51 3.17 -10.66 -1.50
C VAL A 51 4.62 -11.09 -1.25
N ALA A 52 5.60 -10.30 -1.71
CA ALA A 52 7.01 -10.59 -1.49
C ALA A 52 7.38 -10.60 0.00
N LEU A 53 6.88 -9.65 0.80
CA LEU A 53 7.09 -9.61 2.26
C LEU A 53 6.49 -10.83 2.96
N ASN A 54 5.28 -11.25 2.58
CA ASN A 54 4.66 -12.47 3.10
C ASN A 54 5.48 -13.72 2.75
N LEU A 55 5.99 -13.80 1.52
CA LEU A 55 6.82 -14.91 1.07
C LEU A 55 8.13 -14.99 1.87
N VAL A 56 8.82 -13.87 2.07
CA VAL A 56 10.02 -13.80 2.92
C VAL A 56 9.70 -14.20 4.36
N THR A 57 8.56 -13.72 4.89
CA THR A 57 8.13 -14.05 6.25
C THR A 57 7.86 -15.54 6.40
N LEU A 58 7.17 -16.16 5.44
CA LEU A 58 6.86 -17.60 5.45
C LEU A 58 8.12 -18.46 5.31
N LEU A 59 9.00 -18.13 4.37
CA LEU A 59 10.21 -18.91 4.08
C LEU A 59 11.22 -18.87 5.24
N HIS A 60 11.33 -17.75 5.93
CA HIS A 60 12.33 -17.56 6.99
C HIS A 60 11.72 -17.57 8.40
N PHE A 61 10.44 -17.93 8.54
CA PHE A 61 9.73 -17.84 9.83
C PHE A 61 10.41 -18.66 10.93
N GLY A 62 10.77 -19.92 10.64
CA GLY A 62 11.46 -20.81 11.57
C GLY A 62 12.84 -20.29 11.97
N GLU A 63 13.59 -19.73 11.02
CA GLU A 63 14.91 -19.12 11.26
C GLU A 63 14.83 -17.77 11.99
N LEU A 64 13.70 -17.06 11.87
CA LEU A 64 13.45 -15.80 12.56
C LEU A 64 13.07 -16.03 14.03
N LEU A 65 12.39 -17.14 14.34
CA LEU A 65 12.01 -17.52 15.70
C LEU A 65 13.18 -18.11 16.52
N ALA A 66 14.13 -18.77 15.86
CA ALA A 66 15.15 -19.54 16.56
C ALA A 66 16.34 -18.72 17.13
N HIS A 67 16.45 -17.41 16.89
CA HIS A 67 17.63 -16.61 17.28
C HIS A 67 17.23 -15.28 17.98
N GLU A 68 17.77 -15.05 19.18
CA GLU A 68 17.38 -13.97 20.11
C GLU A 68 17.50 -12.54 19.56
N ASN A 69 18.46 -12.25 18.68
CA ASN A 69 18.65 -10.91 18.10
C ASN A 69 17.70 -10.56 16.93
N ARG A 70 16.82 -11.49 16.51
CA ARG A 70 15.93 -11.33 15.34
C ARG A 70 14.49 -10.92 15.68
N GLY A 71 14.12 -10.82 16.95
CA GLY A 71 12.80 -10.30 17.34
C GLY A 71 12.51 -8.90 16.77
N SER A 72 13.54 -8.07 16.63
CA SER A 72 13.48 -6.75 15.99
C SER A 72 13.24 -6.82 14.47
N TRP A 73 13.84 -7.80 13.79
CA TRP A 73 13.66 -8.02 12.35
C TRP A 73 12.30 -8.61 12.01
N LEU A 74 11.83 -9.56 12.82
CA LEU A 74 10.47 -10.10 12.69
C LEU A 74 9.43 -9.02 12.99
N ALA A 75 9.62 -8.23 14.06
CA ALA A 75 8.76 -7.09 14.36
C ALA A 75 8.76 -6.04 13.22
N LEU A 76 9.91 -5.76 12.62
CA LEU A 76 10.02 -4.86 11.47
C LEU A 76 9.29 -5.41 10.23
N LEU A 77 9.45 -6.70 9.94
CA LEU A 77 8.75 -7.37 8.82
C LEU A 77 7.23 -7.34 9.03
N LEU A 78 6.76 -7.66 10.23
CA LEU A 78 5.34 -7.59 10.59
C LEU A 78 4.80 -6.16 10.52
N LEU A 79 5.57 -5.18 10.99
CA LEU A 79 5.20 -3.76 10.88
C LEU A 79 5.09 -3.32 9.42
N LEU A 80 6.06 -3.67 8.58
CA LEU A 80 6.03 -3.36 7.16
C LEU A 80 4.85 -4.03 6.46
N ASN A 81 4.54 -5.28 6.82
CA ASN A 81 3.40 -6.02 6.30
C ASN A 81 2.08 -5.34 6.68
N TYR A 82 1.91 -4.98 7.96
CA TYR A 82 0.77 -4.22 8.45
C TYR A 82 0.59 -2.90 7.69
N LEU A 83 1.66 -2.12 7.52
CA LEU A 83 1.59 -0.85 6.81
C LEU A 83 1.25 -1.02 5.31
N CYS A 84 1.81 -2.05 4.66
CA CYS A 84 1.47 -2.41 3.28
C CYS A 84 0.00 -2.75 3.14
N TRP A 85 -0.51 -3.62 4.03
CA TRP A 85 -1.91 -4.01 4.04
C TRP A 85 -2.84 -2.82 4.23
N SER A 86 -2.56 -1.96 5.20
CA SER A 86 -3.32 -0.74 5.46
C SER A 86 -3.38 0.16 4.22
N LYS A 87 -2.26 0.37 3.52
CA LYS A 87 -2.23 1.16 2.26
C LYS A 87 -3.03 0.54 1.13
N VAL A 88 -2.99 -0.78 0.98
CA VAL A 88 -3.82 -1.49 -0.01
C VAL A 88 -5.30 -1.22 0.24
N GLN A 89 -5.74 -1.31 1.50
CA GLN A 89 -7.14 -1.08 1.86
C GLN A 89 -7.57 0.38 1.62
N ALA A 90 -6.71 1.34 1.98
CA ALA A 90 -6.98 2.75 1.72
C ALA A 90 -7.13 3.06 0.23
N LEU A 91 -6.20 2.56 -0.61
CA LEU A 91 -6.25 2.75 -2.06
C LEU A 91 -7.50 2.13 -2.68
N ARG A 92 -7.86 0.91 -2.27
CA ARG A 92 -9.09 0.24 -2.72
C ARG A 92 -10.33 1.05 -2.37
N ARG A 93 -10.40 1.58 -1.14
CA ARG A 93 -11.52 2.41 -0.69
C ARG A 93 -11.65 3.69 -1.51
N VAL A 94 -10.56 4.41 -1.73
CA VAL A 94 -10.55 5.64 -2.53
C VAL A 94 -11.00 5.35 -3.97
N LEU A 95 -10.45 4.30 -4.60
CA LEU A 95 -10.82 3.91 -5.96
C LEU A 95 -12.29 3.48 -6.07
N MET A 96 -12.80 2.72 -5.09
CA MET A 96 -14.22 2.35 -5.04
C MET A 96 -15.13 3.57 -4.91
N LEU A 97 -14.83 4.49 -3.97
CA LEU A 97 -15.63 5.70 -3.78
C LEU A 97 -15.65 6.56 -5.04
N HIS A 98 -14.51 6.70 -5.72
CA HIS A 98 -14.43 7.44 -6.97
C HIS A 98 -15.26 6.78 -8.08
N ALA A 99 -15.17 5.45 -8.24
CA ALA A 99 -15.97 4.70 -9.21
C ALA A 99 -17.48 4.82 -8.93
N SER A 100 -17.88 4.76 -7.66
CA SER A 100 -19.29 4.96 -7.26
C SER A 100 -19.80 6.35 -7.63
N ARG A 101 -18.99 7.41 -7.39
CA ARG A 101 -19.35 8.80 -7.75
C ARG A 101 -19.53 8.99 -9.25
N GLN A 102 -18.68 8.36 -10.08
CA GLN A 102 -18.83 8.41 -11.55
C GLN A 102 -20.09 7.68 -12.04
N ASN A 103 -20.43 6.54 -11.43
CA ASN A 103 -21.63 5.78 -11.79
C ASN A 103 -22.93 6.49 -11.38
N SER A 104 -22.91 7.29 -10.31
CA SER A 104 -24.06 8.11 -9.93
C SER A 104 -24.24 9.33 -10.85
N SER A 105 -23.15 10.00 -11.26
CA SER A 105 -23.24 11.16 -12.16
C SER A 105 -23.69 10.80 -13.58
N GLY A 106 -23.41 9.58 -14.04
CA GLY A 106 -23.83 9.10 -15.36
C GLY A 106 -25.29 8.60 -15.43
N ARG A 107 -26.03 8.57 -14.31
CA ARG A 107 -27.45 8.17 -14.27
C ARG A 107 -28.41 9.36 -14.25
N GLU A 108 -27.90 10.58 -14.12
CA GLU A 108 -28.67 11.83 -14.12
C GLU A 108 -28.60 12.57 -15.48
N GLN A 109 -28.04 11.94 -16.52
CA GLN A 109 -28.02 12.40 -17.91
C GLN A 109 -28.84 11.45 -18.79
#